data_AF-A0A7W1PV70-F1
#
_entry.id   AF-A0A7W1PV70-F1
#
_cell.length_a   1.000
_cell.length_b   1.000
_cell.length_c   1.000
_cell.angle_alpha   90.00
_cell.angle_beta   90.00
_cell.angle_gamma   90.00
#
_symmetry.space_group_name_H-M   'P 1'
#
loop_
_entity.id
_entity.type
_entity.pdbx_description
1 polymer ?
#
loop_
_entity_poly.entity_id
_entity_poly.type
_entity_poly.pdbx_seq_one_letter_code
_entity_poly.pdbx_strand_id
1 'polypeptide(L)'
;MSETRKTFEGKLYYVTLTVVGWIDIFTRKEYVYEVLDNLKVCQERKGLEIYAYVIMSNHIHLISTTNNGKLNDLLGSFKSFTAKKLIGMVENNQQESRQEWLMYMFKYFGRGNPQNKEFQLWQNGNHPIELYSLGVIRQKIKYLHNNPVKQGIVARPEDYLYSSANKFSYLKILPV
;
A
#
# COMPACT_ATOMS: atom_id res chain seq x y z
N MET A 1 -1.17 -6.17 -22.67
CA MET A 1 -1.36 -6.20 -21.20
C MET A 1 -2.33 -7.32 -20.87
N SER A 2 -1.89 -8.32 -20.09
CA SER A 2 -2.74 -9.45 -19.67
C SER A 2 -4.01 -8.97 -18.94
N GLU A 3 -5.15 -9.59 -19.23
CA GLU A 3 -6.46 -9.28 -18.64
C GLU A 3 -6.48 -9.41 -17.11
N THR A 4 -5.57 -10.21 -16.54
CA THR A 4 -5.49 -10.51 -15.08
C THR A 4 -4.99 -9.36 -14.20
N ARG A 5 -4.79 -8.16 -14.75
CA ARG A 5 -4.31 -6.98 -14.02
C ARG A 5 -5.27 -5.80 -14.01
N LYS A 6 -6.47 -5.94 -14.56
CA LYS A 6 -7.47 -4.85 -14.64
C LYS A 6 -8.45 -4.92 -13.48
N THR A 7 -8.85 -3.76 -12.98
CA THR A 7 -9.99 -3.62 -12.06
C THR A 7 -11.18 -3.07 -12.81
N PHE A 8 -12.37 -3.51 -12.44
CA PHE A 8 -13.64 -3.03 -12.97
C PHE A 8 -14.35 -2.17 -11.92
N GLU A 9 -15.19 -1.25 -12.39
CA GLU A 9 -15.95 -0.34 -11.54
C GLU A 9 -16.97 -1.12 -10.67
N GLY A 10 -17.16 -0.67 -9.43
CA GLY A 10 -18.08 -1.30 -8.47
C GLY A 10 -17.67 -2.68 -7.97
N LYS A 11 -16.45 -3.17 -8.30
CA LYS A 11 -15.93 -4.46 -7.84
C LYS A 11 -14.98 -4.29 -6.66
N LEU A 12 -14.98 -5.28 -5.76
CA LEU A 12 -14.11 -5.32 -4.59
C LEU A 12 -12.84 -6.10 -4.90
N TYR A 13 -11.67 -5.57 -4.52
CA TYR A 13 -10.39 -6.21 -4.81
C TYR A 13 -9.52 -6.33 -3.57
N TYR A 14 -8.82 -7.46 -3.47
CA TYR A 14 -7.59 -7.57 -2.70
C TYR A 14 -6.42 -7.11 -3.59
N VAL A 15 -5.68 -6.10 -3.16
CA VAL A 15 -4.54 -5.55 -3.90
C VAL A 15 -3.28 -5.54 -3.03
N THR A 16 -2.12 -5.62 -3.68
CA THR A 16 -0.82 -5.47 -3.03
C THR A 16 -0.03 -4.35 -3.69
N LEU A 17 0.39 -3.37 -2.89
CA LEU A 17 1.30 -2.31 -3.31
C LEU A 17 2.69 -2.60 -2.75
N THR A 18 3.63 -2.99 -3.62
CA THR A 18 4.96 -3.46 -3.18
C THR A 18 6.03 -2.44 -3.52
N VAL A 19 6.94 -2.17 -2.59
CA VAL A 19 8.13 -1.36 -2.83
C VAL A 19 9.11 -2.16 -3.70
N VAL A 20 9.81 -1.48 -4.62
CA VAL A 20 10.81 -2.13 -5.48
C VAL A 20 11.87 -2.85 -4.64
N GLY A 21 12.33 -4.00 -5.13
CA GLY A 21 13.31 -4.82 -4.40
C GLY A 21 12.86 -5.32 -3.02
N TRP A 22 11.57 -5.20 -2.67
CA TRP A 22 11.05 -5.48 -1.32
C TRP A 22 11.77 -4.67 -0.24
N ILE A 23 12.18 -3.44 -0.57
CA ILE A 23 12.90 -2.56 0.34
C ILE A 23 12.02 -2.13 1.53
N ASP A 24 12.55 -2.32 2.74
CA ASP A 24 11.87 -2.03 4.00
C ASP A 24 11.84 -0.52 4.33
N ILE A 25 11.12 0.28 3.55
CA ILE A 25 10.96 1.71 3.82
C ILE A 25 10.02 1.98 5.01
N PHE A 26 8.99 1.16 5.21
CA PHE A 26 7.96 1.34 6.25
C PHE A 26 8.40 0.91 7.66
N THR A 27 9.70 0.91 7.92
CA THR A 27 10.28 0.77 9.27
C THR A 27 10.32 2.11 10.01
N ARG A 28 10.26 3.23 9.29
CA ARG A 28 10.17 4.57 9.88
C ARG A 28 8.73 5.04 9.98
N LYS A 29 8.39 5.57 11.16
CA LYS A 29 7.05 6.05 11.46
C LYS A 29 6.62 7.13 10.46
N GLU A 30 7.46 8.12 10.22
CA GLU A 30 7.15 9.23 9.31
C GLU A 30 6.75 8.78 7.90
N TYR A 31 7.37 7.73 7.36
CA TYR A 31 7.06 7.20 6.02
C TYR A 31 5.75 6.42 6.01
N VAL A 32 5.46 5.67 7.08
CA VAL A 32 4.17 4.98 7.25
C VAL A 32 3.03 5.99 7.35
N TYR A 33 3.21 7.05 8.14
CA TYR A 33 2.17 8.06 8.33
C TYR A 33 1.92 8.89 7.06
N GLU A 34 2.93 9.19 6.25
CA GLU A 34 2.71 9.83 4.94
C GLU A 34 1.81 8.97 4.03
N VAL A 35 2.02 7.65 4.01
CA VAL A 35 1.16 6.71 3.28
C VAL A 35 -0.26 6.71 3.83
N LEU A 36 -0.41 6.63 5.15
CA LEU A 36 -1.71 6.62 5.82
C LEU A 36 -2.47 7.93 5.57
N ASP A 37 -1.81 9.08 5.68
CA ASP A 37 -2.40 10.39 5.40
C ASP A 37 -2.85 10.50 3.95
N ASN A 38 -2.05 9.98 3.01
CA ASN A 38 -2.46 9.99 1.60
C ASN A 38 -3.63 9.04 1.31
N LEU A 39 -3.67 7.86 1.95
CA LEU A 39 -4.81 6.95 1.87
C LEU A 39 -6.07 7.63 2.43
N LYS A 40 -5.96 8.34 3.56
CA LYS A 40 -7.05 9.10 4.15
C LYS A 40 -7.57 10.19 3.20
N VAL A 41 -6.67 10.95 2.57
CA VAL A 41 -7.05 11.92 1.52
C VAL A 41 -7.76 11.24 0.36
N CYS A 42 -7.32 10.04 -0.05
CA CYS A 42 -8.02 9.25 -1.07
C CYS A 42 -9.42 8.84 -0.62
N GLN A 43 -9.64 8.50 0.65
CA GLN A 43 -10.99 8.20 1.17
C GLN A 43 -11.87 9.44 1.15
N GLU A 44 -11.34 10.57 1.62
CA GLU A 44 -12.10 11.81 1.80
C GLU A 44 -12.43 12.53 0.49
N ARG A 45 -11.54 12.44 -0.51
CA ARG A 45 -11.62 13.29 -1.72
C ARG A 45 -11.67 12.53 -3.04
N LYS A 46 -11.28 11.25 -3.06
CA LYS A 46 -11.12 10.49 -4.32
C LYS A 46 -12.02 9.26 -4.41
N GLY A 47 -12.84 9.00 -3.40
CA GLY A 47 -13.80 7.90 -3.43
C GLY A 47 -13.22 6.53 -3.05
N LEU A 48 -12.04 6.49 -2.41
CA LEU A 48 -11.45 5.24 -1.96
C LEU A 48 -12.23 4.66 -0.78
N GLU A 49 -12.68 3.41 -0.93
CA GLU A 49 -13.37 2.66 0.10
C GLU A 49 -12.48 1.51 0.57
N ILE A 50 -12.22 1.44 1.88
CA ILE A 50 -11.32 0.44 2.48
C ILE A 50 -12.11 -0.42 3.47
N TYR A 51 -12.03 -1.73 3.28
CA TYR A 51 -12.69 -2.74 4.12
C TYR A 51 -11.68 -3.48 5.00
N ALA A 52 -10.42 -3.55 4.58
CA ALA A 52 -9.30 -3.97 5.42
C ALA A 52 -7.97 -3.47 4.83
N TYR A 53 -6.98 -3.23 5.69
CA TYR A 53 -5.60 -2.95 5.29
C TYR A 53 -4.56 -3.44 6.32
N VAL A 54 -3.34 -3.64 5.83
CA VAL A 54 -2.11 -3.73 6.64
C VAL A 54 -0.96 -3.13 5.84
N ILE A 55 -0.15 -2.30 6.50
CA ILE A 55 1.11 -1.79 5.96
C ILE A 55 2.23 -2.60 6.61
N MET A 56 2.86 -3.49 5.84
CA MET A 56 4.06 -4.20 6.24
C MET A 56 5.30 -3.34 5.96
N SER A 57 6.50 -3.79 6.33
CA SER A 57 7.74 -3.02 6.18
C SER A 57 8.08 -2.60 4.74
N ASN A 58 7.63 -3.36 3.75
CA ASN A 58 7.97 -3.15 2.32
C ASN A 58 6.78 -3.27 1.35
N HIS A 59 5.57 -3.49 1.86
CA HIS A 59 4.37 -3.57 1.03
C HIS A 59 3.11 -3.26 1.82
N ILE A 60 2.03 -2.98 1.10
CA ILE A 60 0.71 -2.70 1.64
C ILE A 60 -0.27 -3.70 1.04
N HIS A 61 -1.09 -4.33 1.87
CA HIS A 61 -2.28 -5.04 1.40
C HIS A 61 -3.52 -4.22 1.69
N LEU A 62 -4.42 -4.12 0.71
CA LEU A 62 -5.73 -3.49 0.85
C LEU A 62 -6.81 -4.46 0.37
N ILE A 63 -7.95 -4.46 1.06
CA ILE A 63 -9.23 -4.87 0.51
C ILE A 63 -10.03 -3.60 0.31
N SER A 64 -10.24 -3.22 -0.94
CA SER A 64 -10.77 -1.91 -1.29
C SER A 64 -11.57 -1.92 -2.59
N THR A 65 -12.45 -0.94 -2.71
CA THR A 65 -13.08 -0.55 -3.98
C THR A 65 -12.96 0.97 -4.13
N THR A 66 -13.48 1.50 -5.24
CA THR A 66 -13.68 2.93 -5.42
C THR A 66 -15.12 3.17 -5.86
N ASN A 67 -15.74 4.22 -5.34
CA ASN A 67 -17.04 4.68 -5.81
C ASN A 67 -16.93 5.68 -6.98
N ASN A 68 -15.70 5.93 -7.45
CA ASN A 68 -15.40 6.79 -8.58
C ASN A 68 -14.43 6.08 -9.53
N GLY A 69 -14.94 5.54 -10.64
CA GLY A 69 -14.15 4.93 -11.70
C GLY A 69 -13.52 3.59 -11.32
N LYS A 70 -12.27 3.36 -11.74
CA LYS A 70 -11.55 2.09 -11.52
C LYS A 70 -10.52 2.22 -10.41
N LEU A 71 -10.49 1.22 -9.53
CA LEU A 71 -9.55 1.19 -8.41
C LEU A 71 -8.08 1.31 -8.86
N ASN A 72 -7.70 0.66 -9.97
CA ASN A 72 -6.34 0.76 -10.50
C ASN A 72 -5.93 2.19 -10.85
N ASP A 73 -6.83 3.03 -11.35
CA ASP A 73 -6.51 4.39 -11.77
C ASP A 73 -6.27 5.29 -10.54
N LEU A 74 -7.12 5.12 -9.51
CA LEU A 74 -6.94 5.76 -8.21
C LEU A 74 -5.62 5.32 -7.56
N LEU A 75 -5.35 4.01 -7.51
CA LEU A 75 -4.11 3.47 -6.94
C LEU A 75 -2.87 3.87 -7.74
N GLY A 76 -2.99 4.00 -9.07
CA GLY A 76 -1.92 4.53 -9.91
C GLY A 76 -1.56 5.97 -9.51
N SER A 77 -2.58 6.82 -9.37
CA SER A 77 -2.41 8.20 -8.91
C SER A 77 -1.84 8.30 -7.50
N PHE A 78 -2.31 7.45 -6.59
CA PHE A 78 -1.80 7.30 -5.22
C PHE A 78 -0.30 6.95 -5.23
N LYS A 79 0.09 5.94 -6.02
CA LYS A 79 1.49 5.50 -6.12
C LYS A 79 2.39 6.57 -6.69
N SER A 80 1.96 7.28 -7.74
CA SER A 80 2.72 8.37 -8.33
C SER A 80 2.97 9.50 -7.33
N PHE A 81 1.94 9.91 -6.59
CA PHE A 81 2.07 10.96 -5.58
C PHE A 81 2.99 10.53 -4.43
N THR A 82 2.70 9.37 -3.82
CA THR A 82 3.43 8.88 -2.65
C THR A 82 4.88 8.53 -2.98
N ALA A 83 5.18 8.02 -4.19
CA ALA A 83 6.54 7.80 -4.63
C ALA A 83 7.37 9.09 -4.57
N LYS A 84 6.89 10.16 -5.22
CA LYS A 84 7.58 11.46 -5.24
C LYS A 84 7.78 12.00 -3.82
N LYS A 85 6.73 11.93 -2.99
CA LYS A 85 6.76 12.47 -1.64
C LYS A 85 7.70 11.70 -0.72
N LEU A 86 7.62 10.37 -0.71
CA LEU A 86 8.48 9.52 0.13
C LEU A 86 9.95 9.56 -0.31
N ILE A 87 10.24 9.59 -1.61
CA ILE A 87 11.61 9.76 -2.11
C ILE A 87 12.17 11.10 -1.63
N GLY A 88 11.40 12.19 -1.75
CA GLY A 88 11.80 13.50 -1.22
C GLY A 88 11.97 13.50 0.30
N MET A 89 11.14 12.76 1.05
CA MET A 89 11.32 12.61 2.50
C MET A 89 12.62 11.88 2.84
N VAL A 90 12.94 10.78 2.14
CA VAL A 90 14.21 10.06 2.34
C VAL A 90 15.40 10.96 1.99
N GLU A 91 15.35 11.65 0.85
CA GLU A 91 16.42 12.54 0.39
C GLU A 91 16.72 13.68 1.37
N ASN A 92 15.71 14.17 2.09
CA ASN A 92 15.86 15.28 3.03
C ASN A 92 15.92 14.84 4.51
N ASN A 93 15.93 13.54 4.81
CA ASN A 93 15.93 13.04 6.18
C ASN A 93 17.33 12.68 6.67
N GLN A 94 17.97 13.63 7.37
CA GLN A 94 19.29 13.43 7.98
C GLN A 94 19.31 12.35 9.08
N GLN A 95 18.15 11.95 9.61
CA GLN A 95 18.05 10.89 10.63
C GLN A 95 17.89 9.50 10.01
N GLU A 96 17.74 9.39 8.68
CA GLU A 96 17.66 8.11 7.97
C GLU A 96 19.06 7.52 7.78
N SER A 97 19.46 6.62 8.69
CA SER A 97 20.74 5.91 8.62
C SER A 97 20.95 5.11 7.34
N ARG A 98 19.88 4.76 6.63
CA ARG A 98 19.93 4.05 5.33
C ARG A 98 19.76 5.00 4.15
N GLN A 99 19.83 6.32 4.33
CA GLN A 99 19.46 7.32 3.31
C GLN A 99 20.21 7.09 1.99
N GLU A 100 21.55 7.03 2.04
CA GLU A 100 22.38 6.81 0.86
C GLU A 100 22.02 5.51 0.14
N TRP A 101 21.83 4.43 0.91
CA TRP A 101 21.45 3.13 0.37
C TRP A 101 20.06 3.15 -0.27
N LEU A 102 19.06 3.74 0.40
CA LEU A 102 17.70 3.86 -0.13
C LEU A 102 17.69 4.67 -1.43
N MET A 103 18.38 5.82 -1.46
CA MET A 103 18.48 6.66 -2.66
C MET A 103 19.18 5.93 -3.80
N TYR A 104 20.28 5.22 -3.51
CA TYR A 104 20.94 4.37 -4.49
C TYR A 104 20.00 3.30 -5.06
N MET A 105 19.26 2.60 -4.21
CA MET A 105 18.36 1.53 -4.63
C MET A 105 17.17 2.05 -5.45
N PHE A 106 16.56 3.17 -5.06
CA PHE A 106 15.48 3.77 -5.85
C PHE A 106 15.97 4.25 -7.21
N LYS A 107 17.20 4.76 -7.29
CA LYS A 107 17.83 5.11 -8.56
C LYS A 107 18.10 3.88 -9.40
N TYR A 108 18.63 2.81 -8.79
CA TYR A 108 18.90 1.54 -9.46
C TYR A 108 17.64 0.95 -10.10
N PHE A 109 16.53 0.87 -9.37
CA PHE A 109 15.27 0.34 -9.90
C PHE A 109 14.55 1.30 -10.86
N GLY A 110 14.82 2.60 -10.77
CA GLY A 110 14.32 3.59 -11.74
C GLY A 110 15.00 3.47 -13.10
N ARG A 111 16.26 3.02 -13.15
CA ARG A 111 16.99 2.85 -14.42
C ARG A 111 16.24 1.89 -15.34
N GLY A 112 15.92 2.38 -16.54
CA GLY A 112 15.28 1.57 -17.57
C GLY A 112 13.75 1.44 -17.45
N ASN A 113 13.10 2.10 -16.48
CA ASN A 113 11.65 2.19 -16.47
C ASN A 113 11.19 3.39 -17.31
N PRO A 114 10.43 3.19 -18.42
CA PRO A 114 9.96 4.29 -19.25
C PRO A 114 9.06 5.29 -18.50
N GLN A 115 8.41 4.85 -17.42
CA GLN A 115 7.48 5.66 -16.62
C GLN A 115 8.18 6.44 -15.51
N ASN A 116 9.38 6.04 -15.11
CA ASN A 116 10.14 6.65 -14.01
C ASN A 116 11.56 6.99 -14.48
N LYS A 117 11.82 8.27 -14.74
CA LYS A 117 13.08 8.68 -15.39
C LYS A 117 14.31 8.68 -14.49
N GLU A 118 14.13 8.77 -13.17
CA GLU A 118 15.27 8.91 -12.23
C GLU A 118 15.19 7.97 -11.02
N PHE A 119 14.05 7.92 -10.33
CA PHE A 119 13.84 7.10 -9.15
C PHE A 119 12.54 6.31 -9.25
N GLN A 120 12.52 5.12 -8.65
CA GLN A 120 11.31 4.31 -8.52
C GLN A 120 11.15 3.78 -7.11
N LEU A 121 9.99 4.04 -6.50
CA LEU A 121 9.63 3.50 -5.18
C LEU A 121 8.77 2.24 -5.31
N TRP A 122 7.68 2.31 -6.06
CA TRP A 122 6.71 1.22 -6.17
C TRP A 122 6.99 0.30 -7.35
N GLN A 123 6.70 -0.99 -7.21
CA GLN A 123 6.64 -1.94 -8.32
C GLN A 123 5.50 -1.57 -9.29
N ASN A 124 5.64 -1.97 -10.56
CA ASN A 124 4.60 -1.72 -11.57
C ASN A 124 3.40 -2.67 -11.38
N GLY A 125 2.19 -2.12 -11.35
CA GLY A 125 0.95 -2.88 -11.13
C GLY A 125 0.61 -3.11 -9.64
N ASN A 126 -0.57 -3.66 -9.38
CA ASN A 126 -1.16 -3.80 -8.03
C ASN A 126 -1.65 -5.22 -7.72
N HIS A 127 -1.48 -6.16 -8.67
CA HIS A 127 -1.94 -7.56 -8.59
C HIS A 127 -3.37 -7.71 -8.02
N PRO A 128 -4.39 -7.08 -8.64
CA PRO A 128 -5.76 -7.12 -8.12
C PRO A 128 -6.34 -8.54 -8.20
N ILE A 129 -6.94 -8.99 -7.10
CA ILE A 129 -7.71 -10.23 -7.01
C ILE A 129 -9.15 -9.83 -6.66
N GLU A 130 -10.09 -10.07 -7.59
CA GLU A 130 -11.51 -9.79 -7.34
C GLU A 130 -12.06 -10.67 -6.22
N LEU A 131 -12.82 -10.05 -5.32
CA LEU A 131 -13.47 -10.74 -4.21
C LEU A 131 -14.98 -10.76 -4.47
N TYR A 132 -15.50 -11.93 -4.84
CA TYR A 132 -16.88 -12.10 -5.33
C TYR A 132 -17.82 -12.80 -4.34
N SER A 133 -17.31 -13.27 -3.19
CA SER A 133 -18.15 -13.93 -2.18
C SER A 133 -17.69 -13.59 -0.76
N LEU A 134 -18.66 -13.57 0.17
CA LEU A 134 -18.41 -13.28 1.58
C LEU A 134 -17.38 -14.22 2.22
N GLY A 135 -17.39 -15.51 1.83
CA GLY A 135 -16.41 -16.48 2.30
C GLY A 135 -14.98 -16.12 1.88
N VAL A 136 -14.77 -15.74 0.62
CA VAL A 136 -13.47 -15.32 0.10
C VAL A 136 -13.04 -13.99 0.73
N ILE A 137 -13.96 -13.05 0.92
CA ILE A 137 -13.66 -11.77 1.57
C ILE A 137 -13.19 -12.01 3.01
N ARG A 138 -13.93 -12.77 3.81
CA ARG A 138 -13.56 -13.10 5.19
C ARG A 138 -12.21 -13.82 5.27
N GLN A 139 -11.95 -14.76 4.35
CA GLN A 139 -10.66 -15.44 4.26
C GLN A 139 -9.52 -14.44 4.00
N LYS A 140 -9.70 -13.51 3.06
CA LYS A 140 -8.67 -12.52 2.72
C LYS A 140 -8.47 -11.49 3.84
N ILE A 141 -9.52 -11.06 4.54
CA ILE A 141 -9.40 -10.22 5.74
C ILE A 141 -8.56 -10.92 6.80
N LYS A 142 -8.91 -12.17 7.14
CA LYS A 142 -8.15 -12.96 8.12
C LYS A 142 -6.70 -13.15 7.69
N TYR A 143 -6.45 -13.48 6.43
CA TYR A 143 -5.08 -13.62 5.91
C TYR A 143 -4.30 -12.32 6.06
N LEU A 144 -4.90 -11.20 5.64
CA LEU A 144 -4.31 -9.88 5.67
C LEU A 144 -3.93 -9.44 7.10
N HIS A 145 -4.87 -9.56 8.05
CA HIS A 145 -4.67 -9.19 9.46
C HIS A 145 -3.63 -10.07 10.16
N ASN A 146 -3.47 -11.32 9.74
CA ASN A 146 -2.47 -12.23 10.33
C ASN A 146 -1.06 -12.07 9.77
N ASN A 147 -0.82 -11.21 8.77
CA ASN A 147 0.53 -11.03 8.21
C ASN A 147 1.58 -10.60 9.27
N PRO A 148 1.30 -9.60 10.14
CA PRO A 148 2.22 -9.21 11.20
C PRO A 148 2.53 -10.34 12.19
N VAL A 149 1.53 -11.18 12.49
CA VAL A 149 1.71 -12.34 13.37
C VAL A 149 2.58 -13.41 12.74
N LYS A 150 2.33 -13.74 11.46
CA LYS A 150 3.12 -14.71 10.71
C LYS A 150 4.59 -14.29 10.56
N GLN A 151 4.86 -12.99 10.51
CA GLN A 151 6.22 -12.45 10.48
C GLN A 151 6.86 -12.31 11.87
N GLY A 152 6.13 -12.64 12.94
CA GLY A 152 6.64 -12.55 14.31
C GLY A 152 6.77 -11.12 14.84
N ILE A 153 6.11 -10.14 14.22
CA ILE A 153 6.18 -8.72 14.65
C ILE A 153 5.31 -8.49 15.90
N VAL A 154 4.16 -9.14 15.98
CA VAL A 154 3.23 -9.07 17.11
C VAL A 154 2.64 -10.44 17.40
N ALA A 155 2.22 -10.68 18.64
CA ALA A 155 1.57 -11.93 19.04
C ALA A 155 0.11 -12.03 18.56
N ARG A 156 -0.57 -10.89 18.39
CA ARG A 156 -1.98 -10.83 17.97
C ARG A 156 -2.17 -9.80 16.86
N PRO A 157 -3.08 -10.03 15.88
CA PRO A 157 -3.32 -9.08 14.79
C PRO A 157 -3.66 -7.66 15.25
N GLU A 158 -4.45 -7.54 16.31
CA GLU A 158 -4.97 -6.27 16.83
C GLU A 158 -3.87 -5.39 17.45
N ASP A 159 -2.74 -6.00 17.83
CA ASP A 159 -1.61 -5.29 18.43
C ASP A 159 -0.76 -4.56 17.37
N TYR A 160 -0.96 -4.85 16.08
CA TYR A 160 -0.20 -4.19 15.02
C TYR A 160 -0.80 -2.83 14.64
N LEU A 161 -0.09 -1.75 14.98
CA LEU A 161 -0.54 -0.36 14.82
C LEU A 161 -0.95 0.00 13.38
N TYR A 162 -0.28 -0.58 12.38
CA TYR A 162 -0.48 -0.23 10.97
C TYR A 162 -1.42 -1.19 10.24
N SER A 163 -2.41 -1.73 10.96
CA SER A 163 -3.46 -2.59 10.41
C SER A 163 -4.85 -2.14 10.84
N SER A 164 -5.82 -2.39 9.97
CA SER A 164 -7.26 -2.37 10.30
C SER A 164 -7.71 -3.42 11.32
N ALA A 165 -6.87 -4.39 11.67
CA ALA A 165 -7.13 -5.28 12.81
C ALA A 165 -7.10 -4.51 14.14
N ASN A 166 -6.32 -3.43 14.21
CA ASN A 166 -6.23 -2.60 15.39
C ASN A 166 -7.51 -1.78 15.59
N LYS A 167 -8.07 -1.80 16.81
CA LYS A 167 -9.30 -1.07 17.16
C LYS A 167 -9.19 0.45 17.01
N PHE A 168 -7.98 0.99 17.08
CA PHE A 168 -7.65 2.39 16.89
C PHE A 168 -7.07 2.65 15.49
N SER A 169 -7.53 1.88 14.50
CA SER A 169 -7.10 2.01 13.11
C SER A 169 -7.13 3.47 12.65
N TYR A 170 -6.05 3.89 11.98
CA TYR A 170 -5.89 5.27 11.51
C TYR A 170 -6.85 5.62 10.36
N LEU A 171 -7.22 4.63 9.55
CA LEU A 171 -8.11 4.80 8.40
C LEU A 171 -9.53 4.41 8.77
N LYS A 172 -10.50 5.04 8.11
CA LYS A 172 -11.90 4.65 8.25
C LYS A 172 -12.12 3.30 7.56
N ILE A 173 -12.62 2.31 8.30
CA ILE A 173 -12.91 0.98 7.77
C ILE A 173 -14.42 0.82 7.56
N LEU A 174 -14.81 0.40 6.36
CA LEU A 174 -16.19 0.07 6.03
C LEU A 174 -16.52 -1.38 6.42
N PRO A 175 -17.77 -1.65 6.82
CA PRO A 175 -18.22 -3.01 7.08
C PRO A 175 -18.29 -3.81 5.78
N VAL A 176 -18.08 -5.13 5.88
CA VAL A 176 -18.28 -6.11 4.81
C VAL A 176 -19.66 -6.74 4.89
#